data_AF-A0AAJ3G173-F1
#
_entry.id   AF-A0AAJ3G173-F1
#
_cell.length_a   1.000
_cell.length_b   1.000
_cell.length_c   1.000
_cell.angle_alpha   90.00
_cell.angle_beta   90.00
_cell.angle_gamma   90.00
#
_symmetry.space_group_name_H-M   'P 1'
#
loop_
_entity.id
_entity.type
_entity.pdbx_description
1 polymer ?
#
loop_
_entity_poly.entity_id
_entity_poly.type
_entity_poly.pdbx_seq_one_letter_code
_entity_poly.pdbx_strand_id
1 'polypeptide(L)'
;MAGAKSNGFAEALTGVTQKQLDKKFKHASDFGVVTTKKNSETLAQYESAIKTHMASTSTIQQGTYGFVKDSKVFFNSATNNAVVLDATGNFVTGFKLSPGTQQFENFIKNGVLR
;
A
#
# COMPACT_ATOMS: atom_id res chain seq x y z
N MET A 1 5.48 4.00 -32.76
CA MET A 1 5.70 3.21 -31.54
C MET A 1 5.95 4.17 -30.39
N ALA A 2 4.96 4.45 -29.55
CA ALA A 2 5.12 5.29 -28.36
C ALA A 2 5.03 4.35 -27.14
N GLY A 3 6.16 4.15 -26.47
CA GLY A 3 6.28 3.30 -25.30
C GLY A 3 5.39 3.83 -24.17
N ALA A 4 4.44 3.01 -23.72
CA ALA A 4 3.71 3.27 -22.51
C ALA A 4 4.72 3.33 -21.36
N LYS A 5 4.91 4.52 -20.78
CA LYS A 5 5.65 4.67 -19.53
C LYS A 5 4.95 3.80 -18.49
N SER A 6 5.56 2.68 -18.14
CA SER A 6 5.20 1.85 -16.99
C SER A 6 5.45 2.66 -15.72
N ASN A 7 4.49 3.52 -15.37
CA ASN A 7 4.61 4.50 -14.29
C ASN A 7 4.11 3.95 -12.94
N GLY A 8 4.06 2.62 -12.78
CA GLY A 8 3.61 1.94 -11.57
C GLY A 8 4.77 1.23 -10.85
N PHE A 9 4.67 1.13 -9.53
CA PHE A 9 5.64 0.47 -8.65
C PHE A 9 5.34 -1.03 -8.45
N ALA A 10 4.64 -1.67 -9.39
CA ALA A 10 4.33 -3.09 -9.32
C ALA A 10 5.59 -3.97 -9.21
N GLU A 11 6.69 -3.55 -9.86
CA GLU A 11 7.98 -4.24 -9.80
C GLU A 11 8.70 -4.10 -8.44
N ALA A 12 8.37 -3.05 -7.67
CA ALA A 12 8.91 -2.86 -6.33
C ALA A 12 8.26 -3.79 -5.30
N LEU A 13 7.06 -4.29 -5.60
CA LEU A 13 6.36 -5.29 -4.79
C LEU A 13 6.91 -6.68 -5.10
N THR A 14 7.93 -7.08 -4.35
CA THR A 14 8.62 -8.37 -4.56
C THR A 14 7.82 -9.54 -4.00
N GLY A 15 7.07 -9.34 -2.91
CA GLY A 15 6.35 -10.43 -2.27
C GLY A 15 5.20 -9.97 -1.39
N VAL A 16 4.09 -10.68 -1.49
CA VAL A 16 2.97 -10.57 -0.55
C VAL A 16 2.74 -11.96 0.04
N THR A 17 2.85 -12.07 1.37
CA THR A 17 2.63 -13.34 2.05
C THR A 17 1.22 -13.40 2.63
N GLN A 18 0.57 -14.56 2.53
CA GLN A 18 -0.76 -14.77 3.13
C GLN A 18 -0.77 -14.46 4.62
N LYS A 19 0.31 -14.77 5.35
CA LYS A 19 0.44 -14.46 6.78
C LYS A 19 0.40 -12.95 7.06
N GLN A 20 1.00 -12.13 6.20
CA GLN A 20 0.92 -10.67 6.33
C GLN A 20 -0.45 -10.14 5.92
N LEU A 21 -1.02 -10.63 4.82
CA LEU A 21 -2.38 -10.28 4.41
C LEU A 21 -3.37 -10.57 5.53
N ASP A 22 -3.27 -11.74 6.15
CA ASP A 22 -4.11 -12.18 7.26
C ASP A 22 -4.00 -11.22 8.46
N LYS A 23 -2.76 -10.87 8.85
CA LYS A 23 -2.49 -9.95 9.95
C LYS A 23 -2.98 -8.52 9.66
N LYS A 24 -2.95 -8.11 8.39
CA LYS A 24 -3.32 -6.77 7.92
C LYS A 24 -4.72 -6.72 7.30
N PHE A 25 -5.48 -7.81 7.40
CA PHE A 25 -6.78 -7.94 6.76
C PHE A 25 -7.81 -6.92 7.28
N LYS A 26 -7.61 -6.43 8.51
CA LYS A 26 -8.41 -5.31 9.07
C LYS A 26 -8.36 -4.03 8.22
N HIS A 27 -7.34 -3.87 7.38
CA HIS A 27 -7.21 -2.75 6.45
C HIS A 27 -7.73 -3.08 5.05
N ALA A 28 -8.17 -4.31 4.77
CA ALA A 28 -8.65 -4.69 3.43
C ALA A 28 -9.83 -3.80 2.98
N SER A 29 -10.70 -3.40 3.91
CA SER A 29 -11.80 -2.45 3.67
C SER A 29 -11.32 -1.08 3.18
N ASP A 30 -10.15 -0.62 3.62
CA ASP A 30 -9.52 0.63 3.15
C ASP A 30 -9.17 0.57 1.65
N PHE A 31 -8.92 -0.64 1.16
CA PHE A 31 -8.64 -0.92 -0.25
C PHE A 31 -9.88 -1.36 -1.03
N GLY A 32 -11.08 -1.19 -0.46
CA GLY A 32 -12.35 -1.54 -1.11
C GLY A 32 -12.75 -3.01 -1.00
N VAL A 33 -11.99 -3.83 -0.25
CA VAL A 33 -12.35 -5.23 0.01
C VAL A 33 -13.28 -5.28 1.22
N VAL A 34 -14.56 -4.97 0.98
CA VAL A 34 -15.60 -4.99 2.00
C VAL A 34 -16.18 -6.40 2.09
N THR A 35 -15.86 -7.12 3.15
CA THR A 35 -16.39 -8.47 3.40
C THR A 35 -16.70 -8.65 4.87
N THR A 36 -17.64 -9.56 5.16
CA THR A 36 -17.99 -9.97 6.53
C THR A 36 -17.18 -11.18 6.99
N LYS A 37 -16.41 -11.83 6.10
CA LYS A 37 -15.62 -13.04 6.41
C LYS A 37 -14.22 -12.97 5.81
N LYS A 38 -13.21 -13.30 6.64
CA LYS A 38 -11.83 -13.52 6.20
C LYS A 38 -11.71 -14.97 5.69
N ASN A 39 -11.46 -15.14 4.39
CA ASN A 39 -11.23 -16.44 3.75
C ASN A 39 -10.15 -16.29 2.66
N SER A 40 -9.76 -17.39 2.02
CA SER A 40 -8.71 -17.38 0.99
C SER A 40 -9.05 -16.47 -0.20
N GLU A 41 -10.33 -16.35 -0.55
CA GLU A 41 -10.79 -15.50 -1.65
C GLU A 41 -10.63 -14.01 -1.31
N THR A 42 -11.04 -13.59 -0.11
CA THR A 42 -10.95 -12.19 0.31
C THR A 42 -9.50 -11.77 0.57
N LEU A 43 -8.64 -12.70 1.01
CA LEU A 43 -7.19 -12.50 1.05
C LEU A 43 -6.61 -12.29 -0.36
N ALA A 44 -7.05 -13.07 -1.36
CA ALA A 44 -6.64 -12.90 -2.74
C ALA A 44 -7.14 -11.55 -3.32
N GLN A 45 -8.35 -11.12 -2.97
CA GLN A 45 -8.85 -9.79 -3.32
C GLN A 45 -7.99 -8.68 -2.69
N TYR A 46 -7.60 -8.83 -1.42
CA TYR A 46 -6.74 -7.85 -0.76
C TYR A 46 -5.35 -7.79 -1.40
N GLU A 47 -4.76 -8.94 -1.73
CA GLU A 47 -3.51 -9.01 -2.49
C GLU A 47 -3.63 -8.30 -3.84
N SER A 48 -4.71 -8.58 -4.58
CA SER A 48 -4.98 -7.97 -5.88
C SER A 48 -5.16 -6.45 -5.75
N ALA A 49 -5.81 -5.98 -4.69
CA ALA A 49 -5.97 -4.56 -4.42
C ALA A 49 -4.62 -3.87 -4.13
N ILE A 50 -3.72 -4.52 -3.37
CA ILE A 50 -2.35 -4.02 -3.13
C ILE A 50 -1.57 -3.98 -4.44
N LYS A 51 -1.63 -5.03 -5.26
CA LYS A 51 -0.97 -5.09 -6.58
C LYS A 51 -1.49 -4.00 -7.51
N THR A 52 -2.80 -3.80 -7.56
CA THR A 52 -3.45 -2.76 -8.36
C THR A 52 -3.03 -1.37 -7.89
N HIS A 53 -2.97 -1.16 -6.56
CA HIS A 53 -2.45 0.06 -5.97
C HIS A 53 -1.00 0.30 -6.42
N MET A 54 -0.12 -0.70 -6.38
CA MET A 54 1.26 -0.57 -6.87
C MET A 54 1.35 -0.32 -8.37
N ALA A 55 0.50 -0.95 -9.19
CA ALA A 55 0.49 -0.76 -10.64
C ALA A 55 -0.12 0.59 -11.07
N SER A 56 -0.82 1.29 -10.18
CA SER A 56 -1.48 2.56 -10.49
C SER A 56 -0.47 3.68 -10.76
N THR A 57 -0.69 4.45 -11.82
CA THR A 57 0.12 5.62 -12.17
C THR A 57 0.00 6.78 -11.19
N SER A 58 -1.06 6.79 -10.38
CA SER A 58 -1.28 7.78 -9.31
C SER A 58 -0.54 7.43 -8.02
N THR A 59 0.09 6.25 -7.98
CA THR A 59 0.92 5.83 -6.87
C THR A 59 2.31 6.39 -7.02
N ILE A 60 2.81 7.02 -5.96
CA ILE A 60 4.15 7.58 -5.86
C ILE A 60 4.85 6.97 -4.65
N GLN A 61 6.14 6.66 -4.80
CA GLN A 61 6.98 6.35 -3.65
C GLN A 61 7.23 7.65 -2.89
N GLN A 62 6.68 7.75 -1.68
CA GLN A 62 6.83 8.92 -0.84
C GLN A 62 7.06 8.48 0.60
N GLY A 63 8.26 8.75 1.11
CA GLY A 63 8.55 8.57 2.52
C GLY A 63 8.88 7.15 2.96
N THR A 64 8.96 7.00 4.28
CA THR A 64 9.38 5.77 4.97
C THR A 64 8.46 5.48 6.16
N TYR A 65 8.50 4.25 6.65
CA TYR A 65 7.73 3.82 7.81
C TYR A 65 8.64 3.71 9.03
N GLY A 66 8.40 4.54 10.05
CA GLY A 66 9.31 4.68 11.19
C GLY A 66 9.53 3.41 12.02
N PHE A 67 8.65 2.41 11.91
CA PHE A 67 8.80 1.12 12.61
C PHE A 67 9.58 0.07 11.82
N VAL A 68 9.83 0.30 10.53
CA VAL A 68 10.56 -0.65 9.69
C VAL A 68 11.72 0.08 9.03
N LYS A 69 12.93 -0.31 9.41
CA LYS A 69 14.15 0.27 8.86
C LYS A 69 14.21 0.06 7.35
N ASP A 70 14.65 1.09 6.61
CA ASP A 70 14.79 1.06 5.15
C ASP A 70 13.48 0.73 4.39
N SER A 71 12.34 0.92 5.06
CA SER A 71 11.04 0.75 4.43
C SER A 71 10.72 1.87 3.46
N LYS A 72 9.93 1.51 2.45
CA LYS A 72 9.45 2.43 1.42
C LYS A 72 7.95 2.51 1.51
N VAL A 73 7.44 3.73 1.54
CA VAL A 73 6.00 3.97 1.50
C VAL A 73 5.61 4.41 0.09
N PHE A 74 4.51 3.86 -0.38
CA PHE A 74 3.91 4.13 -1.67
C PHE A 74 2.49 4.63 -1.47
N PHE A 75 2.30 5.91 -1.73
CA PHE A 75 1.05 6.61 -1.54
C PHE A 75 0.35 6.83 -2.87
N ASN A 76 -0.95 6.59 -2.92
CA ASN A 76 -1.77 6.86 -4.09
C ASN A 76 -2.66 8.07 -3.83
N SER A 77 -2.47 9.13 -4.60
CA SER A 77 -3.22 10.38 -4.43
C SER A 77 -4.68 10.28 -4.86
N ALA A 78 -5.06 9.29 -5.66
CA ALA A 78 -6.45 9.10 -6.11
C ALA A 78 -7.31 8.38 -5.06
N THR A 79 -6.75 7.42 -4.33
CA THR A 79 -7.47 6.66 -3.28
C THR A 79 -7.14 7.13 -1.86
N ASN A 80 -6.08 7.92 -1.71
CA ASN A 80 -5.44 8.27 -0.45
C ASN A 80 -4.91 7.05 0.33
N ASN A 81 -4.68 5.93 -0.34
CA ASN A 81 -4.12 4.75 0.31
C ASN A 81 -2.61 4.82 0.37
N ALA A 82 -2.03 4.26 1.42
CA ALA A 82 -0.59 4.08 1.57
C ALA A 82 -0.29 2.59 1.70
N VAL A 83 0.73 2.13 0.98
CA VAL A 83 1.28 0.78 1.08
C VAL A 83 2.74 0.90 1.51
N VAL A 84 3.12 0.11 2.49
CA VAL A 84 4.47 0.08 3.06
C VAL A 84 5.12 -1.24 2.65
N LEU A 85 6.28 -1.14 2.03
CA LEU A 85 7.16 -2.26 1.73
C LEU A 85 8.41 -2.18 2.61
N ASP A 86 8.98 -3.33 2.94
CA ASP A 86 10.31 -3.38 3.56
C ASP A 86 11.42 -3.13 2.52
N ALA A 87 12.68 -3.08 2.96
CA ALA A 87 13.84 -2.86 2.11
C ALA A 87 13.95 -3.83 0.91
N THR A 88 13.48 -5.07 1.10
CA THR A 88 13.47 -6.15 0.10
C THR A 88 12.22 -6.17 -0.77
N GLY A 89 11.27 -5.24 -0.56
CA GLY A 89 10.05 -5.13 -1.37
C GLY A 89 8.89 -6.01 -0.91
N ASN A 90 8.96 -6.66 0.27
CA ASN A 90 7.80 -7.38 0.78
C ASN A 90 6.79 -6.44 1.42
N PHE A 91 5.52 -6.77 1.22
CA PHE A 91 4.42 -6.05 1.86
C PHE A 91 4.47 -6.16 3.39
N VAL A 92 4.55 -5.01 4.05
CA VAL A 92 4.54 -4.90 5.51
C VAL A 92 3.13 -4.54 5.99
N THR A 93 2.55 -3.48 5.43
CA THR A 93 1.25 -2.96 5.85
C THR A 93 0.70 -2.00 4.81
N GLY A 94 -0.60 -1.76 4.81
CA GLY A 94 -1.21 -0.69 4.04
C GLY A 94 -2.52 -0.26 4.68
N PHE A 95 -2.92 0.98 4.46
CA PHE A 95 -4.16 1.56 4.98
C PHE A 95 -4.48 2.88 4.28
N LYS A 96 -5.72 3.33 4.42
CA LYS A 96 -6.16 4.62 3.91
C LYS A 96 -5.72 5.74 4.84
N LEU A 97 -5.11 6.77 4.28
CA LEU A 97 -4.81 8.00 4.98
C LEU A 97 -5.95 8.99 4.76
N SER A 98 -6.71 9.27 5.82
CA SER A 98 -7.78 10.25 5.73
C SER A 98 -7.22 11.67 5.64
N PRO A 99 -7.51 12.43 4.57
CA PRO A 99 -7.08 13.81 4.46
C PRO A 99 -7.66 14.64 5.61
N GLY A 100 -6.87 15.60 6.11
CA GLY A 100 -7.22 16.41 7.28
C GLY A 100 -6.92 15.75 8.64
N THR A 101 -6.36 14.53 8.65
CA THR A 101 -5.79 13.95 9.87
C THR A 101 -4.33 14.37 10.06
N GLN A 102 -3.89 14.48 11.31
CA GLN A 102 -2.48 14.75 11.62
C GLN A 102 -1.53 13.73 11.00
N GLN A 103 -1.95 12.46 10.88
CA GLN A 103 -1.13 11.42 10.25
C GLN A 103 -0.95 11.69 8.75
N PHE A 104 -2.02 12.04 8.03
CA PHE A 104 -1.94 12.43 6.62
C PHE A 104 -1.06 13.67 6.45
N GLU A 105 -1.32 14.74 7.23
CA GLU A 105 -0.53 15.96 7.13
C GLU A 105 0.95 15.73 7.45
N ASN A 106 1.26 14.97 8.49
CA ASN A 106 2.63 14.62 8.84
C ASN A 106 3.29 13.79 7.75
N PHE A 107 2.57 12.83 7.16
CA PHE A 107 3.10 12.02 6.08
C PHE A 107 3.36 12.85 4.81
N ILE A 108 2.45 13.75 4.44
CA ILE A 108 2.64 14.61 3.27
C ILE A 108 3.77 15.64 3.51
N LYS A 109 3.87 16.22 4.72
CA LYS A 109 4.90 17.23 5.04
C LYS A 109 6.27 16.63 5.30
N ASN A 110 6.34 15.56 6.10
CA ASN A 110 7.61 15.00 6.59
C ASN A 110 8.01 13.70 5.87
N GLY A 111 7.10 13.06 5.12
CA GLY A 111 7.38 11.77 4.48
C GLY A 111 7.59 10.63 5.48
N VAL A 112 7.07 10.74 6.71
CA VAL A 112 7.22 9.71 7.74
C VAL A 112 5.85 9.23 8.19
N LEU A 113 5.60 7.93 8.02
CA LEU A 113 4.46 7.27 8.65
C LEU A 113 4.86 6.69 10.01
N ARG A 114 4.00 6.95 11.00
CA ARG A 114 4.07 6.45 12.38
C ARG A 114 2.67 6.02 12.82
#